data_AF-R0JJY0-F1
#
_entry.id   AF-R0JJY0-F1
#
_cell.length_a   1.000
_cell.length_b   1.000
_cell.length_c   1.000
_cell.angle_alpha   90.00
_cell.angle_beta   90.00
_cell.angle_gamma   90.00
#
_symmetry.space_group_name_H-M   'P 1'
#
loop_
_entity.id
_entity.type
_entity.pdbx_description
1 polymer ?
#
loop_
_entity_poly.entity_id
_entity_poly.type
_entity_poly.pdbx_seq_one_letter_code
_entity_poly.pdbx_strand_id
1 'polypeptide(L)'
;RVSSVLNRDVKQFGKQHMFDANEETCWNSDQGARQWVTVDFPRTVRVSQLHIQFQGGFSSRLCTLEGCRTGEELVKISELYPEDVNAMQISFLPLEVFRVQSYRFEVEETALDKLKITFENSTDFFGRIVVYHLRVLGER
;
A
#
# COMPACT_ATOMS: atom_id res chain seq x y z
N ARG A 1 9.17 -1.56 3.17
CA ARG A 1 9.72 -2.73 2.42
C ARG A 1 8.88 -2.97 1.16
N VAL A 2 9.40 -3.71 0.18
CA VAL A 2 8.67 -4.10 -1.05
C VAL A 2 8.93 -5.56 -1.40
N SER A 3 8.03 -6.17 -2.17
CA SER A 3 8.13 -7.57 -2.63
C SER A 3 9.35 -7.84 -3.49
N SER A 4 9.57 -7.00 -4.50
CA SER A 4 10.60 -7.17 -5.52
C SER A 4 10.97 -5.82 -6.16
N VAL A 5 12.03 -5.82 -6.96
CA VAL A 5 12.44 -4.69 -7.80
C VAL A 5 12.86 -5.25 -9.15
N LEU A 6 12.38 -4.67 -10.24
CA LEU A 6 12.68 -5.10 -11.61
C LEU A 6 14.18 -5.24 -11.82
N ASN A 7 14.63 -6.40 -12.29
CA ASN A 7 16.05 -6.74 -12.51
C ASN A 7 16.96 -6.55 -11.29
N ARG A 8 16.39 -6.44 -10.08
CA ARG A 8 17.10 -6.04 -8.85
C ARG A 8 17.78 -4.67 -8.95
N ASP A 9 17.38 -3.82 -9.89
CA ASP A 9 17.94 -2.49 -10.07
C ASP A 9 17.32 -1.50 -9.08
N VAL A 10 17.81 -1.56 -7.84
CA VAL A 10 17.36 -0.68 -6.75
C VAL A 10 17.71 0.79 -7.01
N LYS A 11 18.68 1.08 -7.88
CA LYS A 11 19.08 2.46 -8.19
C LYS A 11 18.06 3.15 -9.08
N GLN A 12 17.52 2.43 -10.07
CA GLN A 12 16.57 2.99 -11.02
C GLN A 12 15.11 2.79 -10.61
N PHE A 13 14.79 1.65 -9.96
CA PHE A 13 13.42 1.23 -9.69
C PHE A 13 13.14 0.96 -8.21
N GLY A 14 13.96 1.52 -7.33
CA GLY A 14 13.87 1.27 -5.90
C GLY A 14 12.64 1.89 -5.23
N LYS A 15 12.22 1.29 -4.12
CA LYS A 15 11.07 1.73 -3.30
C LYS A 15 11.14 3.18 -2.81
N GLN A 16 12.35 3.76 -2.72
CA GLN A 16 12.55 5.14 -2.32
C GLN A 16 11.86 6.13 -3.27
N HIS A 17 11.74 5.77 -4.55
CA HIS A 17 11.16 6.62 -5.57
C HIS A 17 9.66 6.87 -5.40
N MET A 18 8.95 6.00 -4.67
CA MET A 18 7.55 6.28 -4.32
C MET A 18 7.38 7.50 -3.42
N PHE A 19 8.45 8.01 -2.80
CA PHE A 19 8.42 9.04 -1.76
C PHE A 19 9.28 10.28 -2.08
N ASP A 20 9.99 10.31 -3.21
CA ASP A 20 10.91 11.41 -3.55
C ASP A 20 10.24 12.58 -4.28
N ALA A 21 8.94 12.47 -4.58
CA ALA A 21 8.14 13.46 -5.30
C ALA A 21 8.66 13.79 -6.72
N ASN A 22 9.46 12.90 -7.31
CA ASN A 22 9.91 13.03 -8.69
C ASN A 22 9.01 12.22 -9.62
N GLU A 23 8.42 12.90 -10.61
CA GLU A 23 7.48 12.30 -11.57
C GLU A 23 8.18 11.36 -12.58
N GLU A 24 9.51 11.42 -12.68
CA GLU A 24 10.30 10.60 -13.61
C GLU A 24 10.82 9.30 -12.99
N THR A 25 10.69 9.13 -11.66
CA THR A 25 11.20 7.96 -10.95
C THR A 25 10.07 7.17 -10.32
N CYS A 26 10.21 5.85 -10.27
CA CYS A 26 9.18 4.97 -9.75
C CYS A 26 9.76 3.77 -9.01
N TRP A 27 8.94 3.14 -8.19
CA TRP A 27 9.15 1.75 -7.86
C TRP A 27 8.54 0.89 -8.98
N ASN A 28 9.33 -0.04 -9.51
CA ASN A 28 8.89 -1.02 -10.49
C ASN A 28 9.16 -2.42 -9.93
N SER A 29 8.11 -3.21 -9.72
CA SER A 29 8.25 -4.58 -9.26
C SER A 29 8.77 -5.49 -10.38
N ASP A 30 9.36 -6.62 -9.99
CA ASP A 30 9.54 -7.72 -10.94
C ASP A 30 8.20 -8.43 -11.20
N GLN A 31 8.18 -9.39 -12.13
CA GLN A 31 7.01 -10.21 -12.41
C GLN A 31 6.54 -11.03 -11.20
N GLY A 32 5.24 -11.30 -11.12
CA GLY A 32 4.69 -12.15 -10.06
C GLY A 32 3.18 -11.97 -9.83
N ALA A 33 2.53 -13.00 -9.30
CA ALA A 33 1.08 -13.01 -9.11
C ALA A 33 0.58 -11.97 -8.08
N ARG A 34 1.41 -11.62 -7.09
CA ARG A 34 1.12 -10.63 -6.05
C ARG A 34 2.36 -9.82 -5.77
N GLN A 35 2.22 -8.50 -5.76
CA GLN A 35 3.26 -7.58 -5.32
C GLN A 35 2.81 -6.89 -4.04
N TRP A 36 3.74 -6.35 -3.26
CA TRP A 36 3.35 -5.67 -2.03
C TRP A 36 4.34 -4.59 -1.62
N VAL A 37 3.81 -3.61 -0.91
CA VAL A 37 4.57 -2.58 -0.19
C VAL A 37 4.18 -2.67 1.28
N THR A 38 5.17 -2.56 2.16
CA THR A 38 4.95 -2.44 3.61
C THR A 38 5.56 -1.14 4.08
N VAL A 39 4.79 -0.34 4.80
CA VAL A 39 5.21 0.88 5.45
C VAL A 39 5.28 0.60 6.95
N ASP A 40 6.47 0.74 7.51
CA ASP A 40 6.71 0.66 8.95
C ASP A 40 6.75 2.09 9.48
N PHE A 41 5.89 2.42 10.45
CA PHE A 41 5.82 3.75 11.05
C PHE A 41 6.74 3.83 12.27
N PRO A 42 7.40 5.00 12.50
CA PRO A 42 8.29 5.16 13.65
C PRO A 42 7.54 5.22 15.00
N ARG A 43 6.23 5.33 14.97
CA ARG A 43 5.30 5.26 16.11
C ARG A 43 3.95 4.77 15.60
N THR A 44 3.07 4.40 16.53
CA THR A 44 1.66 4.14 16.21
C THR A 44 1.03 5.37 15.55
N VAL A 45 0.30 5.15 14.47
CA VAL A 45 -0.42 6.18 13.73
C VAL A 45 -1.82 5.70 13.40
N ARG A 46 -2.70 6.64 13.10
CA ARG A 46 -4.05 6.36 12.60
C ARG A 46 -4.15 6.78 11.16
N VAL A 47 -4.21 5.80 10.27
CA VAL A 47 -4.25 6.06 8.83
C VAL A 47 -5.68 6.41 8.41
N SER A 48 -5.84 7.53 7.72
CA SER A 48 -7.13 7.99 7.20
C SER A 48 -7.19 8.02 5.67
N GLN A 49 -6.05 8.15 4.99
CA GLN A 49 -6.01 8.20 3.52
C GLN A 49 -4.81 7.46 2.94
N LEU A 50 -5.03 6.81 1.80
CA LEU A 50 -3.99 6.31 0.93
C LEU A 50 -4.04 7.10 -0.38
N HIS A 51 -2.93 7.73 -0.75
CA HIS A 51 -2.76 8.34 -2.07
C HIS A 51 -1.78 7.48 -2.85
N ILE A 52 -2.17 7.03 -4.03
CA ILE A 52 -1.33 6.19 -4.87
C ILE A 52 -1.45 6.61 -6.32
N GLN A 53 -0.31 6.65 -7.02
CA GLN A 53 -0.26 6.89 -8.46
C GLN A 53 0.48 5.73 -9.13
N PHE A 54 -0.25 5.00 -9.96
CA PHE A 54 0.29 3.94 -10.79
C PHE A 54 0.74 4.45 -12.15
N GLN A 55 1.55 3.67 -12.85
CA GLN A 55 1.65 3.79 -14.30
C GLN A 55 0.47 3.08 -14.96
N GLY A 56 -0.18 3.72 -15.94
CA GLY A 56 -1.19 3.06 -16.75
C GLY A 56 -0.64 1.80 -17.44
N GLY A 57 -1.40 0.71 -17.40
CA GLY A 57 -1.01 -0.64 -17.85
C GLY A 57 -0.23 -1.46 -16.82
N PHE A 58 0.07 -0.90 -15.64
CA PHE A 58 0.82 -1.55 -14.55
C PHE A 58 0.16 -1.31 -13.18
N SER A 59 -1.14 -1.10 -13.19
CA SER A 59 -1.95 -0.81 -12.01
C SER A 59 -2.45 -2.10 -11.37
N SER A 60 -2.75 -2.06 -10.08
CA SER A 60 -3.45 -3.16 -9.42
C SER A 60 -4.97 -2.99 -9.57
N ARG A 61 -5.69 -4.07 -9.88
CA ARG A 61 -7.18 -4.06 -9.86
C ARG A 61 -7.76 -4.24 -8.47
N LEU A 62 -6.99 -4.79 -7.52
CA LEU A 62 -7.38 -4.97 -6.13
C LEU A 62 -6.18 -4.73 -5.22
N CYS A 63 -6.26 -3.70 -4.39
CA CYS A 63 -5.32 -3.48 -3.31
C CYS A 63 -5.94 -3.94 -1.99
N THR A 64 -5.35 -4.96 -1.36
CA THR A 64 -5.72 -5.39 -0.01
C THR A 64 -4.83 -4.68 1.01
N LEU A 65 -5.44 -3.92 1.92
CA LEU A 65 -4.75 -3.21 2.99
C LEU A 65 -4.85 -4.01 4.28
N GLU A 66 -3.70 -4.27 4.88
CA GLU A 66 -3.58 -4.99 6.15
C GLU A 66 -2.71 -4.16 7.11
N GLY A 67 -3.01 -4.16 8.41
CA GLY A 67 -2.18 -3.48 9.39
C GLY A 67 -2.13 -4.20 10.72
N CYS A 68 -1.16 -3.82 11.55
CA CYS A 68 -0.99 -4.36 12.90
C CYS A 68 -0.20 -3.40 13.80
N ARG A 69 -0.30 -3.61 15.12
CA ARG A 69 0.68 -3.08 16.08
C ARG A 69 1.90 -4.00 16.14
N THR A 70 2.97 -3.49 16.75
CA THR A 70 4.22 -4.23 16.92
C THR A 70 3.99 -5.48 17.75
N GLY A 71 4.32 -6.64 17.18
CA GLY A 71 4.14 -7.95 17.82
C GLY A 71 2.81 -8.64 17.51
N GLU A 72 1.90 -7.97 16.80
CA GLU A 72 0.61 -8.53 16.39
C GLU A 72 0.63 -9.03 14.94
N GLU A 73 -0.34 -9.88 14.62
CA GLU A 73 -0.58 -10.34 13.25
C GLU A 73 -1.22 -9.25 12.39
N LEU A 74 -0.92 -9.28 11.09
CA LEU A 74 -1.57 -8.38 10.12
C LEU A 74 -3.05 -8.73 10.00
N VAL A 75 -3.90 -7.72 10.18
CA VAL A 75 -5.35 -7.83 10.03
C VAL A 75 -5.79 -6.98 8.84
N LYS A 76 -6.71 -7.50 8.04
CA LYS A 76 -7.30 -6.78 6.91
C LYS A 76 -8.09 -5.55 7.39
N ILE A 77 -7.73 -4.38 6.86
CA ILE A 77 -8.36 -3.08 7.13
C ILE A 77 -9.39 -2.77 6.03
N SER A 78 -9.00 -2.91 4.77
CA SER A 78 -9.82 -2.48 3.64
C SER A 78 -9.38 -3.12 2.32
N GLU A 79 -10.22 -2.98 1.31
CA GLU A 79 -9.92 -3.27 -0.10
C GLU A 79 -10.18 -2.03 -0.93
N LEU A 80 -9.27 -1.74 -1.85
CA LEU A 80 -9.37 -0.64 -2.80
C LEU A 80 -9.32 -1.19 -4.22
N TYR A 81 -10.01 -0.52 -5.14
CA TYR A 81 -10.08 -0.89 -6.55
C TYR A 81 -9.60 0.30 -7.39
N PRO A 82 -8.28 0.49 -7.55
CA PRO A 82 -7.74 1.56 -8.36
C PRO A 82 -8.11 1.41 -9.83
N GLU A 83 -8.27 2.55 -10.50
CA GLU A 83 -8.40 2.63 -11.95
C GLU A 83 -7.03 2.51 -12.62
N ASP A 84 -7.00 1.97 -13.84
CA ASP A 84 -5.76 1.82 -14.62
C ASP A 84 -5.35 3.11 -15.33
N VAL A 85 -4.99 4.12 -14.54
CA VAL A 85 -4.67 5.47 -15.00
C VAL A 85 -3.41 6.02 -14.35
N ASN A 86 -2.66 6.82 -15.10
CA ASN A 86 -1.52 7.59 -14.57
C ASN A 86 -1.99 8.91 -13.93
N ALA A 87 -2.84 8.80 -12.91
CA ALA A 87 -3.28 9.93 -12.11
C ALA A 87 -3.20 9.57 -10.62
N MET A 88 -3.00 10.57 -9.77
CA MET A 88 -3.05 10.38 -8.33
C MET A 88 -4.47 10.00 -7.90
N GLN A 89 -4.61 8.83 -7.30
CA GLN A 89 -5.88 8.32 -6.78
C GLN A 89 -5.87 8.41 -5.25
N ILE A 90 -6.96 8.92 -4.69
CA ILE A 90 -7.13 9.13 -3.25
C ILE A 90 -8.20 8.17 -2.75
N SER A 91 -7.84 7.33 -1.79
CA SER A 91 -8.76 6.45 -1.08
C SER A 91 -8.84 6.83 0.38
N PHE A 92 -10.07 7.00 0.87
CA PHE A 92 -10.35 7.23 2.28
C PHE A 92 -10.53 5.88 2.97
N LEU A 93 -9.75 5.65 4.03
CA LEU A 93 -9.85 4.43 4.80
C LEU A 93 -10.90 4.58 5.90
N PRO A 94 -11.72 3.55 6.15
CA PRO A 94 -12.67 3.59 7.25
C PRO A 94 -11.92 3.71 8.59
N LEU A 95 -12.41 4.62 9.44
CA LEU A 95 -11.84 4.87 10.77
C LEU A 95 -12.07 3.71 11.75
N GLU A 96 -12.95 2.75 11.43
CA GLU A 96 -13.56 1.81 12.39
C GLU A 96 -13.17 0.32 12.22
N VAL A 97 -12.11 -0.05 11.50
CA VAL A 97 -11.86 -1.46 11.17
C VAL A 97 -10.74 -2.09 11.99
N PHE A 98 -11.07 -2.42 13.25
CA PHE A 98 -10.50 -3.57 13.96
C PHE A 98 -11.62 -4.21 14.81
N ARG A 99 -12.32 -5.19 14.24
CA ARG A 99 -13.15 -6.12 15.01
C ARG A 99 -12.48 -7.47 15.06
N VAL A 100 -11.74 -7.75 16.14
CA VAL A 100 -11.47 -9.13 16.54
C VAL A 100 -12.73 -9.66 17.23
N GLN A 101 -13.19 -10.83 16.81
CA GLN A 101 -14.30 -11.53 17.41
C GLN A 101 -13.98 -11.87 18.87
N SER A 102 -14.55 -11.13 19.82
CA SER A 102 -15.24 -11.61 21.03
C SER A 102 -15.41 -10.45 22.01
N TYR A 103 -16.67 -10.06 22.23
CA TYR A 103 -17.16 -9.23 23.34
C TYR A 103 -16.19 -8.19 23.94
N ARG A 104 -16.17 -6.98 23.36
CA ARG A 104 -16.26 -5.70 24.08
C ARG A 104 -16.34 -4.56 23.06
N PHE A 105 -17.22 -3.61 23.36
CA PHE A 105 -17.49 -2.43 22.55
C PHE A 105 -16.49 -1.35 22.95
N GLU A 106 -15.29 -1.42 22.38
CA GLU A 106 -14.34 -0.31 22.37
C GLU A 106 -13.94 -0.11 20.91
N VAL A 107 -14.32 1.03 20.36
CA VAL A 107 -13.94 1.45 19.01
C VAL A 107 -12.51 1.96 19.12
N GLU A 108 -11.53 1.06 19.09
CA GLU A 108 -10.14 1.47 18.85
C GLU A 108 -10.06 1.84 17.36
N GLU A 109 -10.02 3.14 17.10
CA GLU A 109 -9.75 3.70 15.77
C GLU A 109 -8.46 3.08 15.21
N THR A 110 -8.39 2.82 13.89
CA THR A 110 -7.35 2.02 13.19
C THR A 110 -5.90 2.49 13.46
N ALA A 111 -5.38 2.17 14.65
CA ALA A 111 -4.08 2.54 15.15
C ALA A 111 -3.09 1.42 14.83
N LEU A 112 -2.08 1.72 14.02
CA LEU A 112 -1.15 0.73 13.50
C LEU A 112 0.29 1.23 13.55
N ASP A 113 1.22 0.28 13.71
CA ASP A 113 2.66 0.52 13.59
C ASP A 113 3.16 0.10 12.19
N LYS A 114 2.35 -0.69 11.48
CA LYS A 114 2.68 -1.23 10.16
C LYS A 114 1.45 -1.28 9.27
N LEU A 115 1.61 -0.81 8.04
CA LEU A 115 0.62 -0.95 6.97
C LEU A 115 1.24 -1.77 5.84
N LYS A 116 0.56 -2.80 5.39
CA LYS A 116 0.90 -3.56 4.19
C LYS A 116 -0.19 -3.36 3.15
N ILE A 117 0.25 -3.10 1.92
CA ILE A 117 -0.60 -2.98 0.74
C ILE A 117 -0.20 -4.13 -0.17
N THR A 118 -1.12 -5.04 -0.42
CA THR A 118 -0.93 -6.15 -1.36
C THR A 118 -1.66 -5.80 -2.65
N PHE A 119 -0.91 -5.78 -3.74
CA PHE A 119 -1.40 -5.54 -5.10
C PHE A 119 -1.73 -6.88 -5.75
N GLU A 120 -2.99 -7.07 -6.09
CA GLU A 120 -3.52 -8.27 -6.72
C GLU A 120 -4.10 -7.92 -8.10
N ASN A 121 -4.17 -8.94 -8.97
CA ASN A 121 -4.77 -8.82 -10.30
C ASN A 121 -4.22 -7.62 -11.09
N SER A 122 -2.89 -7.54 -11.29
CA SER A 122 -2.29 -6.46 -12.07
C SER A 122 -2.92 -6.36 -13.47
N THR A 123 -2.96 -5.14 -14.02
CA THR A 123 -3.32 -4.91 -15.42
C THR A 123 -2.19 -5.29 -16.38
N ASP A 124 -0.94 -5.39 -15.90
CA ASP A 124 0.19 -5.93 -16.65
C ASP A 124 0.10 -7.47 -16.74
N PHE A 125 0.35 -8.01 -17.93
CA PHE A 125 0.28 -9.45 -18.19
C PHE A 125 1.22 -10.29 -17.31
N PHE A 126 2.38 -9.74 -16.92
CA PHE A 126 3.37 -10.45 -16.09
C PHE A 126 3.16 -10.20 -14.59
N GLY A 127 2.13 -9.46 -14.21
CA GLY A 127 1.85 -9.17 -12.80
C GLY A 127 2.74 -8.07 -12.21
N ARG A 128 3.42 -7.28 -13.04
CA ARG A 128 4.26 -6.16 -12.55
C ARG A 128 3.38 -5.02 -12.05
N ILE A 129 3.91 -4.27 -11.10
CA ILE A 129 3.29 -3.07 -10.56
C ILE A 129 4.31 -1.93 -10.64
N VAL A 130 3.86 -0.77 -11.12
CA VAL A 130 4.68 0.44 -11.17
C VAL A 130 3.97 1.54 -10.39
N VAL A 131 4.64 2.09 -9.38
CA VAL A 131 4.13 3.16 -8.51
C VAL A 131 5.09 4.34 -8.55
N TYR A 132 4.59 5.49 -8.99
CA TYR A 132 5.31 6.77 -8.98
C TYR A 132 5.24 7.41 -7.60
N HIS A 133 4.05 7.48 -7.01
CA HIS A 133 3.84 8.15 -5.73
C HIS A 133 3.00 7.29 -4.79
N LEU A 134 3.46 7.20 -3.54
CA LEU A 134 2.73 6.59 -2.43
C LEU A 134 2.76 7.53 -1.24
N ARG A 135 1.58 7.95 -0.77
CA ARG A 135 1.43 8.73 0.46
C ARG A 135 0.42 8.06 1.37
N VAL A 136 0.80 7.93 2.63
CA VAL A 136 -0.09 7.46 3.69
C VAL A 136 -0.31 8.64 4.62
N LEU A 137 -1.55 9.13 4.69
CA LEU A 137 -1.92 10.28 5.52
C LEU A 137 -2.78 9.83 6.69
N GLY A 138 -2.71 10.58 7.78
CA GLY A 138 -3.30 10.20 9.04
C GLY A 138 -2.84 11.07 10.20
N GLU A 139 -3.23 10.64 11.38
CA GLU A 139 -2.89 11.28 12.65
C GLU A 139 -1.83 10.47 13.41
N ARG A 140 -1.13 11.16 14.30
CA ARG A 140 -0.05 10.62 15.14
C ARG A 140 -0.58 10.22 16.50
#